data_AF-A0A9D7RVQ3-F1
#
_entry.id   AF-A0A9D7RVQ3-F1
#
_cell.length_a   1.000
_cell.length_b   1.000
_cell.length_c   1.000
_cell.angle_alpha   90.00
_cell.angle_beta   90.00
_cell.angle_gamma   90.00
#
_symmetry.space_group_name_H-M   'P 1'
#
loop_
_entity.id
_entity.type
_entity.pdbx_description
1 polymer ?
#
loop_
_entity_poly.entity_id
_entity_poly.type
_entity_poly.pdbx_seq_one_letter_code
_entity_poly.pdbx_strand_id
1 'polypeptide(L)'
;MADDDEALAGLVEANRDRAKFSGHGKALGAAGYRVASDHPENCEFLGHPGQSIAISPPVGGFESILIGAAWNNVVVEESGVLGRWFKKVRKIGVDLDIGCLYELKNGKRGAIQAFGEKFGDFEGPPYIALSEDERTGDREGHDEYLLINGHKWNEIKRILVYIYIYKGVPNWSVIKPQVVIDVPGENDLYVTLDVYDDSLAVCAVGELENVRGGIRLTNRTEFFPGHEELDRAYGFGLDWGDGSKPPA
;
A
#
# COMPACT_ATOMS: atom_id res chain seq x y z
N MET A 1 16.45 3.06 -18.20
CA MET A 1 15.85 3.10 -19.54
C MET A 1 15.81 1.74 -20.25
N ALA A 2 16.39 0.66 -19.70
CA ALA A 2 16.16 -0.72 -20.20
C ALA A 2 15.48 -1.59 -19.11
N ASP A 3 15.78 -1.35 -17.83
CA ASP A 3 15.18 -2.08 -16.70
C ASP A 3 13.68 -1.76 -16.47
N ASP A 4 13.24 -0.54 -16.80
CA ASP A 4 11.85 -0.09 -16.58
C ASP A 4 10.87 -0.79 -17.54
N ASP A 5 11.32 -1.07 -18.77
CA ASP A 5 10.53 -1.78 -19.79
C ASP A 5 10.40 -3.28 -19.49
N GLU A 6 11.41 -3.88 -18.85
CA GLU A 6 11.42 -5.31 -18.50
C GLU A 6 10.52 -5.58 -17.27
N ALA A 7 10.51 -4.65 -16.30
CA ALA A 7 9.56 -4.66 -15.20
C ALA A 7 8.11 -4.49 -15.69
N LEU A 8 7.88 -3.57 -16.64
CA LEU A 8 6.57 -3.34 -17.25
C LEU A 8 6.07 -4.56 -18.03
N ALA A 9 6.96 -5.21 -18.81
CA ALA A 9 6.63 -6.42 -19.55
C ALA A 9 6.28 -7.60 -18.62
N GLY A 10 7.02 -7.78 -17.53
CA GLY A 10 6.73 -8.80 -16.53
C GLY A 10 5.39 -8.60 -15.82
N LEU A 11 5.00 -7.35 -15.56
CA LEU A 11 3.71 -6.98 -14.94
C LEU A 11 2.53 -7.19 -15.90
N VAL A 12 2.70 -6.84 -17.17
CA VAL A 12 1.69 -7.09 -18.23
C VAL A 12 1.48 -8.59 -18.45
N GLU A 13 2.55 -9.38 -18.43
CA GLU A 13 2.49 -10.84 -18.62
C GLU A 13 1.85 -11.54 -17.41
N ALA A 14 2.20 -11.15 -16.18
CA ALA A 14 1.57 -11.65 -14.95
C ALA A 14 0.06 -11.32 -14.88
N ASN A 15 -0.36 -10.17 -15.41
CA ASN A 15 -1.78 -9.79 -15.47
C ASN A 15 -2.56 -10.52 -16.59
N ARG A 16 -1.93 -10.85 -17.73
CA ARG A 16 -2.58 -11.59 -18.83
C ARG A 16 -2.87 -13.05 -18.50
N ASP A 17 -2.02 -13.70 -17.71
CA ASP A 17 -2.22 -15.09 -17.30
C ASP A 17 -3.30 -15.23 -16.20
N ARG A 18 -3.50 -14.19 -15.37
CA ARG A 18 -4.59 -14.13 -14.36
C ARG A 18 -6.00 -14.20 -14.94
N ALA A 19 -6.22 -13.68 -16.14
CA ALA A 19 -7.55 -13.62 -16.75
C ALA A 19 -8.11 -15.00 -17.21
N LYS A 20 -7.27 -16.04 -17.31
CA LYS A 20 -7.65 -17.33 -17.94
C LYS A 20 -8.03 -18.45 -16.99
N PHE A 21 -7.95 -18.29 -15.66
CA PHE A 21 -8.15 -19.41 -14.73
C PHE A 21 -9.13 -19.12 -13.58
N SER A 22 -10.40 -18.83 -13.89
CA SER A 22 -11.46 -18.89 -12.87
C SER A 22 -12.76 -19.49 -13.43
N GLY A 23 -12.74 -20.81 -13.61
CA GLY A 23 -13.92 -21.57 -14.03
C GLY A 23 -14.17 -22.76 -13.12
N HIS A 24 -14.50 -22.56 -11.83
CA HIS A 24 -15.18 -23.60 -11.04
C HIS A 24 -16.00 -23.03 -9.86
N GLY A 25 -17.32 -23.29 -9.90
CA GLY A 25 -18.08 -23.79 -8.75
C GLY A 25 -18.59 -22.79 -7.70
N LYS A 26 -19.81 -22.25 -7.92
CA LYS A 26 -20.86 -21.93 -6.92
C LYS A 26 -20.43 -21.52 -5.48
N ALA A 27 -19.58 -20.50 -5.32
CA ALA A 27 -19.44 -19.79 -4.05
C ALA A 27 -20.29 -18.50 -4.08
N LEU A 28 -21.23 -18.36 -3.15
CA LEU A 28 -22.02 -17.16 -2.93
C LEU A 28 -21.13 -16.11 -2.24
N GLY A 29 -21.29 -14.84 -2.64
CA GLY A 29 -20.31 -13.77 -2.46
C GLY A 29 -19.93 -13.44 -1.02
N ALA A 30 -18.62 -13.32 -0.80
CA ALA A 30 -18.06 -12.51 0.27
C ALA A 30 -18.04 -11.05 -0.23
N ALA A 31 -18.65 -10.14 0.52
CA ALA A 31 -18.46 -8.70 0.32
C ALA A 31 -16.96 -8.42 0.39
N GLY A 32 -16.34 -8.06 -0.74
CA GLY A 32 -14.90 -7.77 -0.81
C GLY A 32 -14.10 -8.54 -1.86
N TYR A 33 -14.67 -9.50 -2.61
CA TYR A 33 -13.95 -10.04 -3.76
C TYR A 33 -13.99 -9.04 -4.93
N ARG A 34 -12.90 -8.32 -5.17
CA ARG A 34 -12.64 -7.56 -6.41
C ARG A 34 -11.47 -8.17 -7.16
N VAL A 35 -11.61 -8.22 -8.48
CA VAL A 35 -10.50 -8.49 -9.41
C VAL A 35 -9.80 -7.14 -9.61
N ALA A 36 -8.50 -7.07 -9.35
CA ALA A 36 -7.70 -5.88 -9.65
C ALA A 36 -7.89 -5.48 -11.12
N SER A 37 -7.92 -4.18 -11.41
CA SER A 37 -8.03 -3.65 -12.77
C SER A 37 -6.99 -4.30 -13.68
N ASP A 38 -7.45 -4.94 -14.76
CA ASP A 38 -6.64 -5.72 -15.71
C ASP A 38 -6.13 -4.88 -16.89
N HIS A 39 -6.00 -3.56 -16.71
CA HIS A 39 -5.66 -2.60 -17.76
C HIS A 39 -4.26 -1.98 -17.55
N PRO A 40 -3.16 -2.72 -17.77
CA PRO A 40 -1.80 -2.23 -17.58
C PRO A 40 -1.40 -1.10 -18.55
N GLU A 41 -2.23 -0.82 -19.55
CA GLU A 41 -2.03 0.22 -20.57
C GLU A 41 -2.46 1.63 -20.06
N ASN A 42 -3.15 1.71 -18.91
CA ASN A 42 -3.83 2.90 -18.40
C ASN A 42 -3.48 3.13 -16.91
N CYS A 43 -2.20 3.36 -16.62
CA CYS A 43 -1.71 3.66 -15.27
C CYS A 43 -1.21 5.10 -15.21
N GLU A 44 -1.53 5.83 -14.14
CA GLU A 44 -0.93 7.16 -13.91
C GLU A 44 0.09 7.07 -12.77
N PHE A 45 1.33 7.44 -13.09
CA PHE A 45 2.46 7.38 -12.16
C PHE A 45 2.67 8.74 -11.51
N LEU A 46 2.61 8.75 -10.18
CA LEU A 46 3.14 9.86 -9.41
C LEU A 46 4.59 9.51 -9.06
N GLY A 47 5.54 9.95 -9.88
CA GLY A 47 6.95 9.55 -9.77
C GLY A 47 7.82 10.47 -8.91
N HIS A 48 7.32 11.66 -8.54
CA HIS A 48 8.12 12.65 -7.81
C HIS A 48 7.43 13.17 -6.54
N PRO A 49 8.17 13.34 -5.42
CA PRO A 49 7.65 13.95 -4.20
C PRO A 49 6.96 15.29 -4.47
N GLY A 50 5.76 15.45 -3.92
CA GLY A 50 4.91 16.64 -4.09
C GLY A 50 4.05 16.66 -5.36
N GLN A 51 4.23 15.71 -6.29
CA GLN A 51 3.32 15.56 -7.42
C GLN A 51 1.91 15.19 -6.92
N SER A 52 0.89 15.83 -7.47
CA SER A 52 -0.49 15.60 -7.05
C SER A 52 -1.45 15.47 -8.23
N ILE A 53 -2.46 14.62 -8.06
CA ILE A 53 -3.61 14.48 -8.96
C ILE A 53 -4.89 14.83 -8.20
N ALA A 54 -5.89 15.36 -8.92
CA ALA A 54 -7.22 15.61 -8.38
C ALA A 54 -8.23 14.70 -9.08
N ILE A 55 -8.99 13.96 -8.28
CA ILE A 55 -10.05 13.07 -8.72
C ILE A 55 -11.40 13.69 -8.32
N SER A 56 -12.27 13.88 -9.31
CA SER A 56 -13.61 14.40 -9.06
C SER A 56 -14.54 13.27 -8.61
N PRO A 57 -15.48 13.53 -7.69
CA PRO A 57 -16.42 12.50 -7.27
C PRO A 57 -17.32 12.11 -8.48
N PRO A 58 -17.51 10.81 -8.74
CA PRO A 58 -18.42 10.38 -9.80
C PRO A 58 -19.88 10.65 -9.39
N VAL A 59 -20.80 10.50 -10.35
CA VAL A 59 -22.23 10.60 -10.09
C VAL A 59 -22.64 9.50 -9.11
N GLY A 60 -23.10 9.89 -7.91
CA GLY A 60 -23.39 8.96 -6.81
C GLY A 60 -22.31 8.89 -5.73
N GLY A 61 -21.18 9.58 -5.91
CA GLY A 61 -20.04 9.55 -5.00
C GLY A 61 -19.14 8.33 -5.23
N PHE A 62 -17.99 8.31 -4.56
CA PHE A 62 -17.03 7.21 -4.69
C PHE A 62 -17.62 5.89 -4.18
N GLU A 63 -17.21 4.79 -4.79
CA GLU A 63 -17.39 3.43 -4.27
C GLU A 63 -16.27 3.11 -3.24
N SER A 64 -15.90 1.84 -3.03
CA SER A 64 -14.73 1.52 -2.21
C SER A 64 -13.43 1.86 -2.94
N ILE A 65 -12.49 2.48 -2.22
CA ILE A 65 -11.13 2.78 -2.68
C ILE A 65 -10.19 1.75 -2.02
N LEU A 66 -9.34 1.11 -2.81
CA LEU A 66 -8.36 0.13 -2.32
C LEU A 66 -6.96 0.72 -2.40
N ILE A 67 -6.18 0.54 -1.34
CA ILE A 67 -4.77 0.92 -1.33
C ILE A 67 -3.94 -0.28 -0.90
N GLY A 68 -3.19 -0.87 -1.83
CA GLY A 68 -2.39 -2.06 -1.60
C GLY A 68 -0.90 -1.77 -1.69
N ALA A 69 -0.10 -2.46 -0.89
CA ALA A 69 1.34 -2.54 -1.11
C ALA A 69 1.65 -3.78 -1.97
N ALA A 70 2.57 -3.64 -2.91
CA ALA A 70 3.14 -4.74 -3.68
C ALA A 70 4.65 -4.61 -3.65
N TRP A 71 5.37 -5.70 -3.38
CA TRP A 71 6.82 -5.74 -3.45
C TRP A 71 7.28 -7.06 -4.04
N ASN A 72 8.46 -7.03 -4.67
CA ASN A 72 9.10 -8.25 -5.12
C ASN A 72 9.72 -8.95 -3.92
N ASN A 73 9.40 -10.24 -3.72
CA ASN A 73 10.13 -11.08 -2.78
C ASN A 73 11.58 -11.23 -3.25
N VAL A 74 12.49 -10.45 -2.67
CA VAL A 74 13.87 -10.40 -3.16
C VAL A 74 14.62 -11.68 -2.81
N VAL A 75 14.96 -12.43 -3.84
CA VAL A 75 15.96 -13.49 -3.80
C VAL A 75 17.31 -12.88 -4.20
N VAL A 76 18.19 -12.61 -3.23
CA VAL A 76 19.55 -12.17 -3.55
C VAL A 76 20.45 -13.38 -3.78
N GLU A 77 20.97 -13.51 -5.00
CA GLU A 77 22.04 -14.45 -5.32
C GLU A 77 23.41 -13.83 -4.99
N GLU A 78 24.12 -14.35 -3.99
CA GLU A 78 25.51 -13.97 -3.73
C GLU A 78 26.43 -14.50 -4.85
N SER A 79 26.97 -13.58 -5.67
CA SER A 79 27.99 -13.89 -6.68
C SER A 79 29.40 -13.77 -6.08
N GLY A 80 29.75 -14.71 -5.19
CA GLY A 80 31.10 -14.90 -4.69
C GLY A 80 31.80 -16.09 -5.37
N VAL A 81 33.03 -15.90 -5.86
CA VAL A 81 33.85 -16.94 -6.53
C VAL A 81 34.11 -18.21 -5.70
N LEU A 82 33.87 -18.17 -4.39
CA LEU A 82 33.99 -19.32 -3.47
C LEU A 82 32.67 -20.12 -3.31
N GLY A 83 31.53 -19.62 -3.84
CA GLY A 83 30.19 -20.18 -3.63
C GLY A 83 29.72 -21.22 -4.65
N ARG A 84 30.57 -21.60 -5.62
CA ARG A 84 30.17 -22.44 -6.77
C ARG A 84 29.73 -23.88 -6.41
N TRP A 85 29.87 -24.29 -5.15
CA TRP A 85 29.50 -25.63 -4.65
C TRP A 85 28.36 -25.64 -3.62
N PHE A 86 27.86 -24.49 -3.17
CA PHE A 86 26.71 -24.41 -2.27
C PHE A 86 25.82 -23.22 -2.65
N LYS A 87 24.86 -23.45 -3.55
CA LYS A 87 23.76 -22.50 -3.80
C LYS A 87 22.85 -22.44 -2.57
N LYS A 88 23.18 -21.56 -1.61
CA LYS A 88 22.23 -21.18 -0.55
C LYS A 88 21.46 -19.96 -1.01
N VAL A 89 20.23 -20.18 -1.47
CA VAL A 89 19.23 -19.13 -1.66
C VAL A 89 18.90 -18.56 -0.28
N ARG A 90 19.22 -17.29 -0.04
CA ARG A 90 18.84 -16.59 1.20
C ARG A 90 17.66 -15.70 0.88
N LYS A 91 16.44 -16.10 1.28
CA LYS A 91 15.29 -15.19 1.29
C LYS A 91 15.62 -14.03 2.23
N ILE A 92 15.60 -12.80 1.75
CA ILE A 92 15.65 -11.64 2.65
C ILE A 92 14.27 -11.58 3.31
N GLY A 93 14.19 -12.01 4.57
CA GLY A 93 12.96 -11.96 5.36
C GLY A 93 12.68 -10.53 5.82
N VAL A 94 12.29 -9.67 4.87
CA VAL A 94 11.71 -8.35 5.17
C VAL A 94 10.22 -8.53 5.33
N ASP A 95 9.69 -8.08 6.47
CA ASP A 95 8.25 -7.92 6.69
C ASP A 95 7.90 -6.46 6.38
N LEU A 96 7.23 -6.22 5.24
CA LEU A 96 6.75 -4.91 4.84
C LEU A 96 5.26 -4.82 5.16
N ASP A 97 4.90 -3.84 5.96
CA ASP A 97 3.51 -3.62 6.38
C ASP A 97 2.98 -2.29 5.80
N ILE A 98 1.66 -2.21 5.63
CA ILE A 98 0.96 -0.97 5.27
C ILE A 98 0.12 -0.43 6.44
N GLY A 99 0.04 0.88 6.56
CA GLY A 99 -0.82 1.56 7.51
C GLY A 99 -1.23 2.94 7.05
N CYS A 100 -2.07 3.60 7.85
CA CYS A 100 -2.40 5.00 7.61
C CYS A 100 -2.70 5.78 8.89
N LEU A 101 -2.45 7.10 8.82
CA LEU A 101 -3.02 8.06 9.76
C LEU A 101 -4.27 8.66 9.12
N TYR A 102 -5.34 8.84 9.89
CA TYR A 102 -6.57 9.45 9.41
C TYR A 102 -7.00 10.64 10.27
N GLU A 103 -7.69 11.58 9.63
CA GLU A 103 -8.46 12.63 10.29
C GLU A 103 -9.86 12.67 9.69
N LEU A 104 -10.88 12.54 10.54
CA LEU A 104 -12.27 12.73 10.16
C LEU A 104 -12.65 14.21 10.25
N LYS A 105 -13.70 14.63 9.54
CA LYS A 105 -14.16 16.02 9.55
C LYS A 105 -14.68 16.48 10.92
N ASN A 106 -15.08 15.54 11.77
CA ASN A 106 -15.46 15.83 13.16
C ASN A 106 -14.24 16.01 14.11
N GLY A 107 -13.02 15.94 13.58
CA GLY A 107 -11.78 16.11 14.34
C GLY A 107 -11.23 14.84 14.98
N LYS A 108 -11.93 13.69 14.91
CA LYS A 108 -11.40 12.40 15.36
C LYS A 108 -10.21 12.01 14.48
N ARG A 109 -9.13 11.58 15.11
CA ARG A 109 -7.89 11.14 14.45
C ARG A 109 -7.46 9.80 15.01
N GLY A 110 -6.67 9.07 14.24
CA GLY A 110 -6.09 7.82 14.69
C GLY A 110 -5.15 7.22 13.64
N ALA A 111 -4.60 6.07 13.99
CA ALA A 111 -3.82 5.23 13.10
C ALA A 111 -4.56 3.91 12.82
N ILE A 112 -4.36 3.37 11.63
CA ILE A 112 -4.74 2.01 11.23
C ILE A 112 -3.47 1.29 10.83
N GLN A 113 -3.21 0.15 11.46
CA GLN A 113 -1.99 -0.65 11.31
C GLN A 113 -2.15 -1.98 12.06
N ALA A 114 -1.47 -3.03 11.59
CA ALA A 114 -1.49 -4.35 12.20
C ALA A 114 -0.94 -4.33 13.63
N PHE A 115 0.12 -3.56 13.86
CA PHE A 115 0.72 -3.37 15.17
C PHE A 115 -0.19 -2.60 16.13
N GLY A 116 -0.41 -3.13 17.34
CA GLY A 116 -1.37 -2.57 18.30
C GLY A 116 -2.84 -2.83 17.90
N GLU A 117 -3.07 -3.77 16.98
CA GLU A 117 -4.37 -4.33 16.59
C GLU A 117 -5.38 -3.24 16.18
N LYS A 118 -4.93 -2.29 15.36
CA LYS A 118 -5.74 -1.16 14.87
C LYS A 118 -6.21 -1.42 13.45
N PHE A 119 -7.09 -2.40 13.26
CA PHE A 119 -7.58 -2.81 11.94
C PHE A 119 -8.67 -1.90 11.35
N GLY A 120 -9.28 -1.02 12.15
CA GLY A 120 -10.32 -0.10 11.67
C GLY A 120 -11.68 -0.78 11.48
N ASP A 121 -12.57 -0.13 10.72
CA ASP A 121 -13.93 -0.56 10.42
C ASP A 121 -14.35 0.10 9.09
N PHE A 122 -14.84 -0.70 8.15
CA PHE A 122 -15.27 -0.23 6.82
C PHE A 122 -16.67 0.40 6.85
N GLU A 123 -17.57 -0.10 7.69
CA GLU A 123 -18.97 0.35 7.75
C GLU A 123 -19.18 1.45 8.82
N GLY A 124 -18.45 1.35 9.92
CA GLY A 124 -18.42 2.34 11.00
C GLY A 124 -17.19 3.27 10.94
N PRO A 125 -17.18 4.42 11.66
CA PRO A 125 -15.99 5.25 11.76
C PRO A 125 -14.77 4.44 12.25
N PRO A 126 -13.63 4.46 11.54
CA PRO A 126 -13.19 5.53 10.65
C PRO A 126 -13.53 5.37 9.16
N TYR A 127 -14.31 4.36 8.78
CA TYR A 127 -14.67 4.03 7.39
C TYR A 127 -13.47 3.58 6.54
N ILE A 128 -12.46 3.06 7.23
CA ILE A 128 -11.20 2.58 6.70
C ILE A 128 -10.92 1.29 7.46
N ALA A 129 -10.60 0.22 6.74
CA ALA A 129 -10.22 -1.06 7.31
C ALA A 129 -8.90 -1.54 6.70
N LEU A 130 -8.04 -2.14 7.51
CA LEU A 130 -6.87 -2.89 7.07
C LEU A 130 -7.27 -4.36 6.91
N SER A 131 -6.85 -4.98 5.81
CA SER A 131 -7.02 -6.42 5.62
C SER A 131 -6.31 -7.18 6.74
N GLU A 132 -7.02 -8.07 7.43
CA GLU A 132 -6.39 -8.98 8.40
C GLU A 132 -5.52 -9.98 7.64
N ASP A 133 -4.22 -9.71 7.62
CA ASP A 133 -3.06 -10.59 7.42
C ASP A 133 -3.40 -12.04 6.98
N GLU A 134 -3.29 -12.30 5.67
CA GLU A 134 -3.11 -13.66 5.15
C GLU A 134 -1.65 -14.06 5.34
N ARG A 135 -1.31 -14.44 6.57
CA ARG A 135 0.02 -14.72 7.17
C ARG A 135 0.93 -15.76 6.49
N THR A 136 0.71 -16.10 5.23
CA THR A 136 1.43 -17.19 4.56
C THR A 136 2.28 -16.75 3.38
N GLY A 137 1.99 -15.59 2.76
CA GLY A 137 2.66 -15.18 1.52
C GLY A 137 2.52 -16.20 0.38
N ASP A 138 1.58 -17.15 0.50
CA ASP A 138 1.40 -18.32 -0.38
C ASP A 138 0.14 -18.20 -1.27
N ARG A 139 -0.57 -17.06 -1.24
CA ARG A 139 -1.77 -16.81 -2.05
C ARG A 139 -1.60 -15.61 -2.98
N GLU A 140 -1.98 -15.78 -4.24
CA GLU A 140 -1.92 -14.72 -5.26
C GLU A 140 -2.82 -13.51 -4.90
N GLY A 141 -2.25 -12.31 -4.71
CA GLY A 141 -2.99 -11.09 -4.32
C GLY A 141 -2.07 -10.00 -3.74
N HIS A 142 -2.65 -8.91 -3.20
CA HIS A 142 -1.92 -7.99 -2.31
C HIS A 142 -1.76 -8.66 -0.93
N ASP A 143 -0.55 -8.64 -0.37
CA ASP A 143 -0.26 -9.25 0.92
C ASP A 143 -0.99 -8.52 2.07
N GLU A 144 -1.03 -7.18 2.01
CA GLU A 144 -1.86 -6.32 2.88
C GLU A 144 -2.43 -5.13 2.09
N TYR A 145 -3.68 -4.72 2.40
CA TYR A 145 -4.32 -3.56 1.80
C TYR A 145 -5.24 -2.82 2.76
N LEU A 146 -5.37 -1.51 2.55
CA LEU A 146 -6.38 -0.66 3.16
C LEU A 146 -7.60 -0.58 2.24
N LEU A 147 -8.78 -0.69 2.82
CA LEU A 147 -10.05 -0.51 2.15
C LEU A 147 -10.78 0.70 2.76
N ILE A 148 -11.06 1.70 1.93
CA ILE A 148 -11.74 2.95 2.33
C ILE A 148 -13.15 2.93 1.75
N ASN A 149 -14.14 3.22 2.59
CA ASN A 149 -15.53 3.31 2.15
C ASN A 149 -15.78 4.69 1.50
N GLY A 150 -15.73 4.77 0.18
CA GLY A 150 -15.90 6.05 -0.52
C GLY A 150 -17.32 6.61 -0.47
N HIS A 151 -18.34 5.79 -0.15
CA HIS A 151 -19.68 6.33 0.18
C HIS A 151 -19.64 7.19 1.45
N LYS A 152 -18.61 7.01 2.29
CA LYS A 152 -18.33 7.80 3.49
C LYS A 152 -17.17 8.76 3.31
N TRP A 153 -16.64 8.94 2.09
CA TRP A 153 -15.52 9.86 1.81
C TRP A 153 -15.77 11.27 2.36
N ASN A 154 -17.02 11.73 2.31
CA ASN A 154 -17.41 13.04 2.82
C ASN A 154 -17.29 13.20 4.35
N GLU A 155 -17.12 12.12 5.11
CA GLU A 155 -16.83 12.15 6.55
C GLU A 155 -15.32 12.22 6.84
N ILE A 156 -14.49 11.87 5.86
CA ILE A 156 -13.04 11.83 5.96
C ILE A 156 -12.48 13.18 5.52
N LYS A 157 -11.54 13.75 6.30
CA LYS A 157 -10.83 14.98 5.96
C LYS A 157 -9.55 14.67 5.19
N ARG A 158 -8.74 13.74 5.70
CA ARG A 158 -7.51 13.29 5.05
C ARG A 158 -7.04 11.94 5.57
N ILE A 159 -6.28 11.25 4.74
CA ILE A 159 -5.61 9.98 5.03
C ILE A 159 -4.16 10.10 4.56
N LEU A 160 -3.21 9.82 5.45
CA LEU A 160 -1.80 9.69 5.10
C LEU A 160 -1.44 8.21 5.12
N VAL A 161 -1.18 7.63 3.95
CA VAL A 161 -0.76 6.24 3.79
C VAL A 161 0.75 6.15 3.98
N TYR A 162 1.17 5.15 4.74
CA TYR A 162 2.58 4.84 4.95
C TYR A 162 2.84 3.35 4.85
N ILE A 163 4.08 3.01 4.56
CA ILE A 163 4.60 1.64 4.67
C ILE A 163 5.79 1.64 5.63
N TYR A 164 6.06 0.49 6.23
CA TYR A 164 7.15 0.37 7.21
C TYR A 164 7.73 -1.04 7.22
N ILE A 165 9.00 -1.15 7.59
CA ILE A 165 9.70 -2.43 7.73
C ILE A 165 9.66 -2.82 9.21
N TYR A 166 8.81 -3.78 9.55
CA TYR A 166 8.65 -4.22 10.94
C TYR A 166 9.80 -5.12 11.41
N LYS A 167 10.23 -6.03 10.54
CA LYS A 167 11.33 -6.96 10.82
C LYS A 167 12.23 -7.09 9.61
N GLY A 168 13.53 -7.02 9.86
CA GLY A 168 14.56 -7.05 8.83
C GLY A 168 15.46 -5.84 8.92
N VAL A 169 16.51 -5.81 8.11
CA VAL A 169 17.32 -4.60 7.94
C VAL A 169 16.61 -3.75 6.88
N PRO A 170 16.29 -2.47 7.17
CA PRO A 170 15.74 -1.59 6.16
C PRO A 170 16.64 -1.55 4.94
N ASN A 171 16.09 -1.98 3.80
CA ASN A 171 16.80 -1.97 2.52
C ASN A 171 15.79 -1.71 1.40
N TRP A 172 15.25 -0.49 1.40
CA TRP A 172 14.26 -0.01 0.45
C TRP A 172 14.77 -0.08 -0.98
N SER A 173 16.08 0.14 -1.17
CA SER A 173 16.77 0.03 -2.47
C SER A 173 16.61 -1.34 -3.12
N VAL A 174 16.45 -2.38 -2.30
CA VAL A 174 16.30 -3.77 -2.70
C VAL A 174 14.82 -4.15 -2.78
N ILE A 175 14.00 -3.75 -1.80
CA ILE A 175 12.57 -4.10 -1.72
C ILE A 175 11.78 -3.45 -2.87
N LYS A 176 12.12 -2.21 -3.24
CA LYS A 176 11.45 -1.40 -4.27
C LYS A 176 9.92 -1.52 -4.20
N PRO A 177 9.30 -1.19 -3.07
CA PRO A 177 7.86 -1.36 -2.90
C PRO A 177 7.12 -0.40 -3.83
N GLN A 178 5.98 -0.86 -4.33
CA GLN A 178 5.03 -0.07 -5.10
C GLN A 178 3.73 -0.03 -4.30
N VAL A 179 3.16 1.16 -4.17
CA VAL A 179 1.82 1.30 -3.59
C VAL A 179 0.84 1.61 -4.71
N VAL A 180 -0.19 0.80 -4.79
CA VAL A 180 -1.27 0.92 -5.77
C VAL A 180 -2.47 1.52 -5.07
N ILE A 181 -3.04 2.57 -5.68
CA ILE A 181 -4.29 3.20 -5.25
C ILE A 181 -5.30 3.00 -6.37
N ASP A 182 -6.27 2.13 -6.11
CA ASP A 182 -7.40 1.84 -7.00
C ASP A 182 -8.61 2.67 -6.54
N VAL A 183 -8.98 3.64 -7.37
CA VAL A 183 -10.20 4.43 -7.24
C VAL A 183 -11.14 4.04 -8.38
N PRO A 184 -12.31 3.43 -8.10
CA PRO A 184 -13.21 2.97 -9.14
C PRO A 184 -13.61 4.07 -10.13
N GLY A 185 -13.41 3.78 -11.42
CA GLY A 185 -13.67 4.70 -12.53
C GLY A 185 -12.47 5.57 -12.92
N GLU A 186 -11.36 5.49 -12.18
CA GLU A 186 -10.08 6.10 -12.52
C GLU A 186 -9.06 5.04 -12.95
N ASN A 187 -7.98 5.49 -13.56
CA ASN A 187 -6.80 4.65 -13.80
C ASN A 187 -6.14 4.28 -12.47
N ASP A 188 -5.56 3.08 -12.39
CA ASP A 188 -4.76 2.69 -11.22
C ASP A 188 -3.60 3.68 -11.05
N LEU A 189 -3.46 4.17 -9.81
CA LEU A 189 -2.43 5.15 -9.46
C LEU A 189 -1.30 4.43 -8.75
N TYR A 190 -0.10 4.54 -9.32
CA TYR A 190 1.09 3.92 -8.77
C TYR A 190 1.98 4.98 -8.14
N VAL A 191 2.37 4.76 -6.89
CA VAL A 191 3.42 5.51 -6.22
C VAL A 191 4.65 4.62 -6.10
N THR A 192 5.72 5.00 -6.80
CA THR A 192 7.03 4.36 -6.73
C THR A 192 7.95 5.11 -5.79
N LEU A 193 8.78 4.37 -5.06
CA LEU A 193 9.84 4.96 -4.24
C LEU A 193 11.09 5.17 -5.09
N ASP A 194 11.14 6.30 -5.82
CA ASP A 194 12.30 6.66 -6.65
C ASP A 194 13.50 7.14 -5.82
N VAL A 195 13.25 7.51 -4.57
CA VAL A 195 14.25 7.93 -3.57
C VAL A 195 14.03 7.08 -2.31
N TYR A 196 15.12 6.70 -1.64
CA TYR A 196 15.07 5.91 -0.43
C TYR A 196 16.16 6.31 0.57
N ASP A 197 15.88 6.10 1.85
CA ASP A 197 16.83 6.21 2.95
C ASP A 197 16.77 4.94 3.81
N ASP A 198 17.76 4.05 3.62
CA ASP A 198 17.88 2.79 4.35
C ASP A 198 18.20 2.96 5.84
N SER A 199 18.42 4.18 6.32
CA SER A 199 18.53 4.46 7.76
C SER A 199 17.18 4.66 8.46
N LEU A 200 16.09 4.77 7.69
CA LEU A 200 14.75 5.11 8.16
C LEU A 200 13.77 3.96 7.93
N ALA A 201 12.93 3.67 8.91
CA ALA A 201 12.10 2.46 8.93
C ALA A 201 10.67 2.68 8.41
N VAL A 202 10.24 3.93 8.24
CA VAL A 202 8.88 4.30 7.82
C VAL A 202 8.95 5.22 6.61
N CYS A 203 8.07 5.00 5.63
CA CYS A 203 7.92 5.87 4.46
C CYS A 203 6.46 6.34 4.37
N ALA A 204 6.24 7.66 4.42
CA ALA A 204 4.98 8.27 4.00
C ALA A 204 4.89 8.21 2.48
N VAL A 205 3.88 7.52 1.95
CA VAL A 205 3.79 7.23 0.51
C VAL A 205 2.87 8.21 -0.19
N GLY A 206 1.64 8.34 0.30
CA GLY A 206 0.64 9.19 -0.34
C GLY A 206 -0.31 9.81 0.66
N GLU A 207 -0.71 11.06 0.41
CA GLU A 207 -1.74 11.74 1.19
C GLU A 207 -2.98 11.96 0.31
N LEU A 208 -4.12 11.42 0.76
CA LEU A 208 -5.43 11.64 0.18
C LEU A 208 -6.14 12.71 1.00
N GLU A 209 -6.48 13.84 0.38
CA GLU A 209 -7.18 14.94 1.04
C GLU A 209 -8.59 15.12 0.43
N ASN A 210 -9.60 15.27 1.29
CA ASN A 210 -10.95 15.60 0.84
C ASN A 210 -11.03 17.09 0.50
N VAL A 211 -11.02 17.40 -0.80
CA VAL A 211 -11.14 18.75 -1.32
C VAL A 211 -12.47 18.90 -2.03
N ARG A 212 -13.43 19.55 -1.36
CA ARG A 212 -14.79 19.79 -1.90
C ARG A 212 -15.50 18.49 -2.35
N GLY A 213 -15.27 17.39 -1.63
CA GLY A 213 -15.87 16.08 -1.93
C GLY A 213 -15.11 15.26 -2.98
N GLY A 214 -14.10 15.83 -3.65
CA GLY A 214 -13.13 15.09 -4.45
C GLY A 214 -11.95 14.60 -3.62
N ILE A 215 -11.03 13.88 -4.27
CA ILE A 215 -9.77 13.43 -3.69
C ILE A 215 -8.65 14.26 -4.32
N ARG A 216 -7.82 14.90 -3.51
CA ARG A 216 -6.48 15.30 -3.94
C ARG A 216 -5.50 14.26 -3.41
N LEU A 217 -4.88 13.50 -4.30
CA LEU A 217 -3.82 12.56 -3.96
C LEU A 217 -2.48 13.24 -4.21
N THR A 218 -1.60 13.25 -3.22
CA THR A 218 -0.23 13.78 -3.32
C THR A 218 0.77 12.67 -3.02
N ASN A 219 1.73 12.43 -3.92
CA ASN A 219 2.89 11.60 -3.64
C ASN A 219 3.75 12.33 -2.59
N ARG A 220 3.97 11.68 -1.45
CA ARG A 220 4.86 12.18 -0.41
C ARG A 220 6.26 11.62 -0.59
N THR A 221 6.42 10.29 -0.57
CA THR A 221 7.73 9.60 -0.61
C THR A 221 8.74 10.29 0.31
N GLU A 222 8.34 10.45 1.58
CA GLU A 222 9.12 11.05 2.66
C GLU A 222 9.41 9.98 3.74
N PHE A 223 10.65 9.90 4.22
CA PHE A 223 11.10 8.84 5.13
C PHE A 223 11.28 9.36 6.55
N PHE A 224 10.98 8.51 7.54
CA PHE A 224 10.99 8.85 8.96
C PHE A 224 11.57 7.71 9.81
N PRO A 225 12.19 8.02 10.96
CA PRO A 225 12.74 7.00 11.85
C PRO A 225 11.64 6.18 12.54
N GLY A 226 10.46 6.76 12.72
CA GLY A 226 9.32 6.13 13.38
C GLY A 226 8.00 6.83 13.10
N HIS A 227 6.92 6.22 13.60
CA HIS A 227 5.56 6.72 13.42
C HIS A 227 5.29 8.03 14.16
N GLU A 228 5.93 8.24 15.32
CA GLU A 228 5.80 9.49 16.07
C GLU A 228 6.39 10.68 15.30
N GLU A 229 7.55 10.50 14.68
CA GLU A 229 8.17 11.53 13.85
C GLU A 229 7.36 11.81 12.58
N LEU A 230 6.83 10.77 11.94
CA LEU A 230 5.91 10.90 10.81
C LEU A 230 4.65 11.69 11.21
N ASP A 231 4.00 11.33 12.32
CA ASP A 231 2.84 12.07 12.81
C ASP A 231 3.19 13.52 13.11
N ARG A 232 4.30 13.78 13.81
CA ARG A 232 4.74 15.14 14.13
C ARG A 232 4.95 16.00 12.88
N ALA A 233 5.49 15.41 11.81
CA ALA A 233 5.70 16.10 10.54
C ALA A 233 4.39 16.47 9.83
N TYR A 234 3.39 15.59 9.85
CA TYR A 234 2.10 15.81 9.17
C TYR A 234 0.98 16.37 10.07
N GLY A 235 1.22 16.46 11.37
CA GLY A 235 0.37 17.13 12.35
C GLY A 235 -0.97 16.44 12.62
N PHE A 236 -1.01 15.11 12.80
CA PHE A 236 -2.21 14.45 13.32
C PHE A 236 -2.30 14.60 14.84
N GLY A 237 -1.17 14.62 15.54
CA GLY A 237 -1.11 14.87 16.98
C GLY A 237 -1.70 13.72 17.79
N LEU A 238 -1.37 12.49 17.41
CA LEU A 238 -1.70 11.28 18.14
C LEU A 238 -0.78 11.10 19.34
N ASP A 239 -1.24 10.31 20.31
CA ASP A 239 -0.44 9.87 21.44
C ASP A 239 0.16 8.50 21.10
N TRP A 240 1.48 8.41 21.02
CA TRP A 240 2.21 7.20 20.64
C TRP A 240 2.79 6.52 21.87
N GLY A 241 2.62 5.20 21.96
CA GLY A 241 3.24 4.36 22.98
C GLY A 241 3.92 3.15 22.36
N ASP A 242 4.71 2.44 23.16
CA ASP A 242 5.35 1.19 22.74
C ASP A 242 4.28 0.11 22.48
N GLY A 243 4.18 -0.39 21.25
CA GLY A 243 3.36 -1.57 20.94
C GLY A 243 4.21 -2.77 20.53
N SER A 244 3.54 -3.86 20.14
CA SER A 244 4.19 -5.04 19.52
C SER A 244 3.22 -5.70 18.52
N LYS A 245 3.72 -6.22 17.39
CA LYS A 245 2.94 -7.13 16.51
C LYS A 245 3.06 -8.53 17.12
N PRO A 246 1.96 -9.23 17.44
CA PRO A 246 2.04 -10.60 17.91
C PRO A 246 2.68 -11.49 16.84
N PRO A 247 3.45 -12.52 17.22
CA PRO A 247 4.01 -13.46 16.26
C PRO A 247 2.88 -14.17 15.50
N ALA A 248 3.09 -14.39 14.20
CA ALA A 248 2.21 -15.15 13.31
C ALA A 248 1.97 -16.58 13.80
#